data_AF-A0A0N1LMS6-F1
#
_entry.id   AF-A0A0N1LMS6-F1
#
_cell.length_a   1.000
_cell.length_b   1.000
_cell.length_c   1.000
_cell.angle_alpha   90.00
_cell.angle_beta   90.00
_cell.angle_gamma   90.00
#
_symmetry.space_group_name_H-M   'P 1'
#
loop_
_entity.id
_entity.type
_entity.pdbx_description
1 polymer ?
#
loop_
_entity_poly.entity_id
_entity_poly.type
_entity_poly.pdbx_seq_one_letter_code
_entity_poly.pdbx_strand_id
1 'polypeptide(L)'
;MKAQTMVPIYLHVGYPKTGTTTLQAHLFPKHPEIDYIGKYIPSLGYETPNIGYLINHIISANGMRFDREACRSLKSILDERRHSSQAKAIIISTESFLHVAGTDFDILARRILDAFAPCRIMVSLREQVDLLLSFYRTHGKYGQYVFVHKEQSEPLSFPISFDSWLDINMRTIDRNLPGILYYGEVDLILQNNFSSEDFKFFLYEEMRDDFEAYVGSLSRFLGIDAAMSWDILRGRHENPSTLQNGQILDGRGESRLYLSPVLADAKHVAADASIRLNPSRVAEIRALYADSNRRLARHGHLALERYGYAL
;
A
#
# COMPACT_ATOMS: atom_id res chain seq x y z
N MET A 1 -15.41 12.80 -37.30
CA MET A 1 -14.97 13.18 -35.94
C MET A 1 -14.21 12.00 -35.36
N LYS A 2 -12.94 12.15 -34.99
CA LYS A 2 -12.25 11.11 -34.19
C LYS A 2 -12.94 11.08 -32.83
N ALA A 3 -13.39 9.91 -32.38
CA ALA A 3 -13.89 9.77 -31.02
C ALA A 3 -12.79 10.26 -30.07
N GLN A 4 -13.09 11.26 -29.26
CA GLN A 4 -12.13 11.77 -28.28
C GLN A 4 -11.94 10.65 -27.25
N THR A 5 -10.74 10.07 -27.22
CA THR A 5 -10.41 8.98 -26.30
C THR A 5 -10.40 9.54 -24.89
N MET A 6 -11.33 9.08 -24.04
CA MET A 6 -11.37 9.47 -22.63
C MET A 6 -10.07 9.11 -21.94
N VAL A 7 -9.57 10.01 -21.08
CA VAL A 7 -8.37 9.73 -20.28
C VAL A 7 -8.63 8.54 -19.35
N PRO A 8 -7.74 7.53 -19.28
CA PRO A 8 -7.88 6.39 -18.39
C PRO A 8 -7.66 6.77 -16.92
N ILE A 9 -8.39 6.09 -16.03
CA ILE A 9 -8.24 6.21 -14.57
C ILE A 9 -7.38 5.05 -14.07
N TYR A 10 -6.40 5.37 -13.23
CA TYR A 10 -5.56 4.41 -12.53
C TYR A 10 -5.72 4.56 -11.02
N LEU A 11 -5.96 3.44 -10.35
CA LEU A 11 -5.98 3.31 -8.90
C LEU A 11 -4.70 2.63 -8.46
N HIS A 12 -3.90 3.31 -7.65
CA HIS A 12 -2.80 2.68 -6.95
C HIS A 12 -3.24 2.26 -5.54
N VAL A 13 -3.44 0.96 -5.38
CA VAL A 13 -3.86 0.28 -4.15
C VAL A 13 -2.66 -0.48 -3.59
N GLY A 14 -1.65 0.24 -3.12
CA GLY A 14 -0.45 -0.37 -2.54
C GLY A 14 -0.65 -0.79 -1.09
N TYR A 15 0.01 -1.86 -0.65
CA TYR A 15 0.17 -2.11 0.78
C TYR A 15 1.04 -1.02 1.41
N PRO A 16 0.85 -0.69 2.71
CA PRO A 16 1.80 0.17 3.40
C PRO A 16 3.21 -0.42 3.32
N LYS A 17 4.23 0.46 3.27
CA LYS A 17 5.66 0.08 3.25
C LYS A 17 6.17 -0.58 1.96
N THR A 18 5.56 -0.22 0.82
CA THR A 18 5.92 -0.74 -0.52
C THR A 18 6.47 0.32 -1.48
N GLY A 19 7.01 1.45 -0.97
CA GLY A 19 7.57 2.53 -1.80
C GLY A 19 6.53 3.50 -2.38
N THR A 20 5.25 3.29 -2.06
CA THR A 20 4.10 4.17 -2.31
C THR A 20 4.37 5.65 -2.05
N THR A 21 5.01 6.00 -0.92
CA THR A 21 5.33 7.39 -0.55
C THR A 21 6.24 8.05 -1.58
N THR A 22 7.24 7.34 -2.11
CA THR A 22 8.14 7.87 -3.16
C THR A 22 7.34 8.21 -4.42
N LEU A 23 6.41 7.35 -4.82
CA LEU A 23 5.55 7.61 -5.99
C LEU A 23 4.59 8.79 -5.75
N GLN A 24 3.97 8.84 -4.57
CA GLN A 24 3.01 9.89 -4.19
C GLN A 24 3.65 11.26 -3.95
N ALA A 25 4.92 11.30 -3.52
CA ALA A 25 5.64 12.55 -3.27
C ALA A 25 6.39 13.07 -4.51
N HIS A 26 6.79 12.17 -5.41
CA HIS A 26 7.64 12.53 -6.56
C HIS A 26 6.97 12.28 -7.90
N LEU A 27 6.68 11.02 -8.27
CA LEU A 27 6.22 10.72 -9.62
C LEU A 27 4.84 11.32 -9.92
N PHE A 28 3.82 10.89 -9.19
CA PHE A 28 2.43 11.20 -9.54
C PHE A 28 2.12 12.71 -9.56
N PRO A 29 2.51 13.52 -8.56
CA PRO A 29 2.20 14.94 -8.58
C PRO A 29 3.11 15.79 -9.49
N LYS A 30 4.24 15.25 -9.99
CA LYS A 30 5.23 16.04 -10.76
C LYS A 30 5.32 15.65 -12.23
N HIS A 31 4.79 14.50 -12.63
CA HIS A 31 4.82 14.07 -14.02
C HIS A 31 3.76 14.83 -14.84
N PRO A 32 4.14 15.57 -15.91
CA PRO A 32 3.22 16.44 -16.65
C PRO A 32 2.13 15.68 -17.43
N GLU A 33 2.34 14.38 -17.66
CA GLU A 33 1.34 13.51 -18.31
C GLU A 33 0.37 12.84 -17.31
N ILE A 34 0.47 13.18 -16.02
CA ILE A 34 -0.38 12.65 -14.96
C ILE A 34 -1.24 13.76 -14.38
N ASP A 35 -2.54 13.47 -14.30
CA ASP A 35 -3.51 14.25 -13.56
C ASP A 35 -3.75 13.59 -12.20
N TYR A 36 -3.08 14.09 -11.15
CA TYR A 36 -3.04 13.45 -9.84
C TYR A 36 -4.09 14.02 -8.87
N ILE A 37 -4.99 13.15 -8.41
CA ILE A 37 -6.05 13.51 -7.43
C ILE A 37 -6.02 12.63 -6.17
N GLY A 38 -4.94 11.87 -5.97
CA GLY A 38 -4.73 11.00 -4.81
C GLY A 38 -4.29 11.75 -3.54
N LYS A 39 -3.74 11.00 -2.57
CA LYS A 39 -3.21 11.58 -1.33
C LYS A 39 -1.88 12.29 -1.56
N TYR A 40 -1.79 13.56 -1.16
CA TYR A 40 -0.57 14.35 -1.20
C TYR A 40 0.26 14.13 0.07
N ILE A 41 1.56 13.92 -0.09
CA ILE A 41 2.52 13.81 1.02
C ILE A 41 3.30 15.13 1.10
N PRO A 42 3.43 15.77 2.29
CA PRO A 42 3.11 15.26 3.63
C PRO A 42 1.72 15.62 4.18
N SER A 43 0.90 16.40 3.45
CA SER A 43 -0.37 16.92 3.97
C SER A 43 -1.44 15.84 4.24
N LEU A 44 -1.24 14.60 3.76
CA LEU A 44 -2.15 13.44 3.82
C LEU A 44 -3.56 13.71 3.27
N GLY A 45 -3.80 14.89 2.69
CA GLY A 45 -5.05 15.31 2.07
C GLY A 45 -5.12 14.90 0.61
N TYR A 46 -6.33 14.91 0.07
CA TYR A 46 -6.57 14.78 -1.37
C TYR A 46 -6.60 16.16 -2.01
N GLU A 47 -6.69 16.22 -3.35
CA GLU A 47 -6.78 17.49 -4.08
C GLU A 47 -7.87 18.42 -3.51
N THR A 48 -9.04 17.85 -3.17
CA THR A 48 -10.10 18.58 -2.48
C THR A 48 -10.61 17.78 -1.27
N PRO A 49 -11.11 18.46 -0.22
CA PRO A 49 -11.74 17.79 0.93
C PRO A 49 -12.91 16.88 0.54
N ASN A 50 -13.70 17.27 -0.48
CA ASN A 50 -14.82 16.49 -0.96
C ASN A 50 -14.38 15.16 -1.59
N ILE A 51 -13.38 15.19 -2.50
CA ILE A 51 -12.80 13.97 -3.08
C ILE A 51 -12.27 13.06 -1.97
N GLY A 52 -11.58 13.64 -0.98
CA GLY A 52 -11.07 12.88 0.15
C GLY A 52 -12.17 12.23 0.99
N TYR A 53 -13.26 12.93 1.26
CA TYR A 53 -14.44 12.36 1.93
C TYR A 53 -15.02 11.18 1.15
N LEU A 54 -15.27 11.36 -0.14
CA LEU A 54 -15.88 10.32 -0.99
C LEU A 54 -15.01 9.06 -1.07
N ILE A 55 -13.70 9.21 -1.32
CA ILE A 55 -12.77 8.08 -1.39
C ILE A 55 -12.66 7.38 -0.04
N ASN A 56 -12.51 8.13 1.06
CA ASN A 56 -12.42 7.53 2.39
C ASN A 56 -13.73 6.82 2.77
N HIS A 57 -14.89 7.36 2.40
CA HIS A 57 -16.18 6.71 2.63
C HIS A 57 -16.30 5.37 1.90
N ILE A 58 -15.87 5.32 0.63
CA ILE A 58 -15.80 4.08 -0.16
C ILE A 58 -14.93 3.03 0.54
N ILE A 59 -13.79 3.45 1.09
CA ILE A 59 -12.80 2.58 1.74
C ILE A 59 -13.27 2.08 3.11
N SER A 60 -13.71 2.97 3.99
CA SER A 60 -13.88 2.66 5.42
C SER A 60 -15.32 2.45 5.88
N ALA A 61 -16.33 2.80 5.09
CA ALA A 61 -17.72 2.62 5.53
C ALA A 61 -18.07 1.13 5.62
N ASN A 62 -18.52 0.68 6.78
CA ASN A 62 -19.10 -0.67 6.91
C ASN A 62 -20.42 -0.77 6.13
N GLY A 63 -20.94 -2.00 5.95
CA GLY A 63 -22.17 -2.22 5.17
C GLY A 63 -23.39 -1.43 5.63
N MET A 64 -23.51 -1.14 6.94
CA MET A 64 -24.64 -0.38 7.49
C MET A 64 -24.56 1.13 7.22
N ARG A 65 -23.34 1.67 7.06
CA ARG A 65 -23.08 3.11 6.85
C ARG A 65 -22.67 3.43 5.43
N PHE A 66 -22.54 2.42 4.57
CA PHE A 66 -22.12 2.61 3.21
C PHE A 66 -23.20 3.32 2.40
N ASP A 67 -22.82 4.43 1.78
CA ASP A 67 -23.70 5.25 0.97
C ASP A 67 -23.32 5.10 -0.50
N ARG A 68 -24.24 4.51 -1.29
CA ARG A 68 -24.05 4.35 -2.73
C ARG A 68 -24.04 5.69 -3.47
N GLU A 69 -24.62 6.75 -2.89
CA GLU A 69 -24.55 8.08 -3.47
C GLU A 69 -23.11 8.61 -3.50
N ALA A 70 -22.26 8.21 -2.53
CA ALA A 70 -20.85 8.58 -2.55
C ALA A 70 -20.13 8.00 -3.78
N CYS A 71 -20.44 6.76 -4.17
CA CYS A 71 -19.91 6.16 -5.41
C CYS A 71 -20.38 6.93 -6.64
N ARG A 72 -21.68 7.28 -6.72
CA ARG A 72 -22.25 8.04 -7.85
C ARG A 72 -21.64 9.44 -7.96
N SER A 73 -21.50 10.12 -6.83
CA SER A 73 -20.90 11.45 -6.74
C SER A 73 -19.45 11.44 -7.18
N LEU A 74 -18.65 10.48 -6.69
CA LEU A 74 -17.25 10.34 -7.11
C LEU A 74 -17.13 9.99 -8.59
N LYS A 75 -17.96 9.06 -9.07
CA LYS A 75 -18.00 8.69 -10.49
C LYS A 75 -18.27 9.90 -11.38
N SER A 76 -19.24 10.73 -11.03
CA SER A 76 -19.57 11.96 -11.77
C SER A 76 -18.36 12.91 -11.89
N ILE A 77 -17.66 13.15 -10.76
CA ILE A 77 -16.44 13.98 -10.74
C ILE A 77 -15.35 13.40 -11.64
N LEU A 78 -15.16 12.08 -11.58
CA LEU A 78 -14.15 11.39 -12.37
C LEU A 78 -14.50 11.43 -13.86
N ASP A 79 -15.77 11.20 -14.22
CA ASP A 79 -16.23 11.25 -15.60
C ASP A 79 -16.03 12.65 -16.18
N GLU A 80 -16.38 13.73 -15.48
CA GLU A 80 -16.09 15.10 -15.91
C GLU A 80 -14.58 15.31 -16.14
N ARG A 81 -13.74 14.80 -15.23
CA ARG A 81 -12.30 14.94 -15.33
C ARG A 81 -11.70 14.17 -16.51
N ARG A 82 -12.22 12.98 -16.83
CA ARG A 82 -11.79 12.20 -18.01
C ARG A 82 -12.02 12.91 -19.34
N HIS A 83 -13.04 13.78 -19.40
CA HIS A 83 -13.38 14.55 -20.61
C HIS A 83 -12.61 15.86 -20.71
N SER A 84 -12.26 16.46 -19.58
CA SER A 84 -11.61 17.78 -19.52
C SER A 84 -10.08 17.71 -19.43
N SER A 85 -9.53 16.65 -18.82
CA SER A 85 -8.09 16.48 -18.62
C SER A 85 -7.35 16.32 -19.95
N GLN A 86 -6.20 16.97 -20.06
CA GLN A 86 -5.27 16.83 -21.20
C GLN A 86 -4.12 15.84 -20.89
N ALA A 87 -4.12 15.25 -19.69
CA ALA A 87 -3.14 14.27 -19.27
C ALA A 87 -3.35 12.92 -19.98
N LYS A 88 -2.35 12.04 -19.89
CA LYS A 88 -2.46 10.66 -20.39
C LYS A 88 -3.07 9.71 -19.36
N ALA A 89 -3.03 10.07 -18.08
CA ALA A 89 -3.52 9.26 -16.97
C ALA A 89 -4.10 10.12 -15.85
N ILE A 90 -5.26 9.75 -15.32
CA ILE A 90 -5.74 10.25 -14.03
C ILE A 90 -5.35 9.24 -12.96
N ILE A 91 -4.62 9.67 -11.92
CA ILE A 91 -4.12 8.76 -10.88
C ILE A 91 -4.70 9.11 -9.51
N ILE A 92 -5.21 8.08 -8.85
CA ILE A 92 -5.61 8.10 -7.44
C ILE A 92 -4.74 7.07 -6.69
N SER A 93 -3.88 7.55 -5.80
CA SER A 93 -3.00 6.69 -5.00
C SER A 93 -3.31 6.83 -3.51
N THR A 94 -3.65 5.71 -2.86
CA THR A 94 -3.79 5.64 -1.41
C THR A 94 -3.62 4.19 -0.94
N GLU A 95 -2.79 4.00 0.09
CA GLU A 95 -2.59 2.67 0.69
C GLU A 95 -3.82 2.20 1.47
N SER A 96 -4.75 3.11 1.75
CA SER A 96 -5.95 2.80 2.54
C SER A 96 -6.86 1.76 1.88
N PHE A 97 -6.73 1.53 0.57
CA PHE A 97 -7.43 0.43 -0.10
C PHE A 97 -6.98 -0.97 0.38
N LEU A 98 -5.70 -1.13 0.75
CA LEU A 98 -5.13 -2.38 1.28
C LEU A 98 -4.47 -2.09 2.64
N HIS A 99 -5.28 -1.60 3.57
CA HIS A 99 -4.86 -1.30 4.94
C HIS A 99 -5.79 -1.96 5.95
N VAL A 100 -5.27 -2.31 7.11
CA VAL A 100 -5.99 -2.93 8.24
C VAL A 100 -7.16 -2.09 8.81
N ALA A 101 -7.29 -0.85 8.37
CA ALA A 101 -8.37 0.05 8.78
C ALA A 101 -9.45 0.18 7.68
N GLY A 102 -9.24 -0.44 6.52
CA GLY A 102 -10.19 -0.49 5.42
C GLY A 102 -11.25 -1.57 5.65
N THR A 103 -12.30 -1.52 4.82
CA THR A 103 -13.27 -2.62 4.70
C THR A 103 -12.60 -3.82 4.02
N ASP A 104 -13.17 -5.02 4.19
CA ASP A 104 -12.81 -6.21 3.43
C ASP A 104 -12.62 -5.91 1.93
N PHE A 105 -11.52 -6.42 1.36
CA PHE A 105 -11.13 -6.10 0.00
C PHE A 105 -12.12 -6.64 -1.06
N ASP A 106 -12.83 -7.73 -0.80
CA ASP A 106 -13.88 -8.23 -1.70
C ASP A 106 -15.07 -7.26 -1.79
N ILE A 107 -15.46 -6.66 -0.66
CA ILE A 107 -16.44 -5.58 -0.64
C ILE A 107 -15.87 -4.35 -1.37
N LEU A 108 -14.60 -4.01 -1.13
CA LEU A 108 -13.97 -2.85 -1.71
C LEU A 108 -13.81 -2.95 -3.23
N ALA A 109 -13.48 -4.13 -3.78
CA ALA A 109 -13.38 -4.36 -5.21
C ALA A 109 -14.69 -4.03 -5.94
N ARG A 110 -15.84 -4.43 -5.38
CA ARG A 110 -17.17 -4.07 -5.91
C ARG A 110 -17.43 -2.58 -5.84
N ARG A 111 -17.06 -1.93 -4.74
CA ARG A 111 -17.20 -0.47 -4.62
C ARG A 111 -16.26 0.28 -5.57
N ILE A 112 -15.10 -0.31 -5.86
CA ILE A 112 -14.17 0.23 -6.85
C ILE A 112 -14.82 0.21 -8.24
N LEU A 113 -15.45 -0.90 -8.62
CA LEU A 113 -16.20 -0.98 -9.88
C LEU A 113 -17.31 0.08 -9.94
N ASP A 114 -18.11 0.21 -8.87
CA ASP A 114 -19.21 1.18 -8.82
C ASP A 114 -18.72 2.63 -8.98
N ALA A 115 -17.58 2.99 -8.37
CA ALA A 115 -17.12 4.37 -8.31
C ALA A 115 -16.11 4.78 -9.40
N PHE A 116 -15.24 3.86 -9.85
CA PHE A 116 -14.09 4.22 -10.69
C PHE A 116 -14.14 3.58 -12.10
N ALA A 117 -14.99 2.57 -12.35
CA ALA A 117 -14.99 1.88 -13.64
C ALA A 117 -15.41 2.78 -14.82
N PRO A 118 -14.83 2.61 -16.02
CA PRO A 118 -13.69 1.74 -16.31
C PRO A 118 -12.38 2.34 -15.75
N CYS A 119 -11.61 1.53 -15.03
CA CYS A 119 -10.34 1.91 -14.40
C CYS A 119 -9.33 0.77 -14.46
N ARG A 120 -8.07 1.10 -14.22
CA ARG A 120 -6.98 0.15 -14.08
C ARG A 120 -6.37 0.22 -12.69
N ILE A 121 -5.85 -0.88 -12.17
CA ILE A 121 -5.41 -1.03 -10.77
C ILE A 121 -3.93 -1.41 -10.74
N MET A 122 -3.17 -0.68 -9.95
CA MET A 122 -1.78 -0.99 -9.61
C MET A 122 -1.73 -1.46 -8.16
N VAL A 123 -1.15 -2.63 -7.92
CA VAL A 123 -0.98 -3.16 -6.56
C VAL A 123 0.50 -3.28 -6.27
N SER A 124 1.01 -2.53 -5.29
CA SER A 124 2.41 -2.64 -4.85
C SER A 124 2.52 -3.64 -3.71
N LEU A 125 3.40 -4.63 -3.86
CA LEU A 125 3.68 -5.72 -2.93
C LEU A 125 5.10 -5.63 -2.37
N ARG A 126 5.35 -6.34 -1.26
CA ARG A 126 6.67 -6.54 -0.66
C ARG A 126 6.73 -7.92 0.00
N GLU A 127 7.91 -8.53 0.13
CA GLU A 127 8.05 -9.83 0.80
C GLU A 127 7.48 -9.74 2.23
N GLN A 128 6.68 -10.74 2.62
CA GLN A 128 5.80 -10.61 3.80
C GLN A 128 6.56 -10.44 5.12
N VAL A 129 7.71 -11.11 5.31
CA VAL A 129 8.55 -10.95 6.50
C VAL A 129 9.11 -9.54 6.56
N ASP A 130 9.64 -9.06 5.43
CA ASP A 130 10.19 -7.71 5.29
C ASP A 130 9.12 -6.62 5.52
N LEU A 131 7.90 -6.82 5.00
CA LEU A 131 6.78 -5.91 5.21
C LEU A 131 6.37 -5.89 6.68
N LEU A 132 6.18 -7.05 7.32
CA LEU A 132 5.80 -7.15 8.74
C LEU A 132 6.82 -6.44 9.63
N LEU A 133 8.13 -6.65 9.39
CA LEU A 133 9.20 -5.95 10.08
C LEU A 133 9.14 -4.44 9.86
N SER A 134 8.96 -4.00 8.61
CA SER A 134 8.87 -2.58 8.27
C SER A 134 7.65 -1.93 8.91
N PHE A 135 6.51 -2.62 8.99
CA PHE A 135 5.30 -2.12 9.61
C PHE A 135 5.43 -2.06 11.12
N TYR A 136 5.97 -3.10 11.76
CA TYR A 136 6.20 -3.14 13.20
C TYR A 136 7.07 -1.97 13.67
N ARG A 137 8.15 -1.67 12.94
CA ARG A 137 9.07 -0.57 13.28
C ARG A 137 8.38 0.79 13.32
N THR A 138 7.43 1.05 12.41
CA THR A 138 6.72 2.35 12.39
C THR A 138 5.47 2.36 13.28
N HIS A 139 4.73 1.27 13.31
CA HIS A 139 3.37 1.22 13.87
C HIS A 139 3.26 0.21 15.04
N GLY A 140 3.76 -1.00 14.84
CA GLY A 140 3.52 -2.12 15.76
C GLY A 140 4.15 -1.97 17.16
N LYS A 141 5.36 -1.41 17.28
CA LYS A 141 6.07 -1.28 18.57
C LYS A 141 5.29 -0.51 19.64
N TYR A 142 4.42 0.41 19.22
CA TYR A 142 3.56 1.21 20.10
C TYR A 142 2.07 0.85 19.99
N GLY A 143 1.77 -0.36 19.49
CA GLY A 143 0.41 -0.89 19.44
C GLY A 143 -0.52 -0.24 18.42
N GLN A 144 0.01 0.54 17.47
CA GLN A 144 -0.85 1.11 16.42
C GLN A 144 -1.41 -0.01 15.55
N TYR A 145 -2.72 0.06 15.30
CA TYR A 145 -3.47 -0.91 14.51
C TYR A 145 -3.44 -2.35 15.04
N VAL A 146 -3.23 -2.52 16.35
CA VAL A 146 -3.40 -3.81 17.00
C VAL A 146 -4.86 -3.93 17.45
N PHE A 147 -5.66 -4.70 16.70
CA PHE A 147 -7.04 -5.02 17.09
C PHE A 147 -7.03 -6.22 18.03
N VAL A 148 -6.92 -5.95 19.32
CA VAL A 148 -6.76 -6.97 20.36
C VAL A 148 -8.08 -7.68 20.68
N HIS A 149 -8.01 -9.01 20.72
CA HIS A 149 -8.80 -9.82 21.66
C HIS A 149 -7.82 -10.28 22.73
N LYS A 150 -7.67 -9.47 23.77
CA LYS A 150 -6.83 -9.78 24.93
C LYS A 150 -7.71 -10.04 26.13
N GLU A 151 -7.30 -10.97 26.98
CA GLU A 151 -7.93 -11.13 28.28
C GLU A 151 -7.75 -9.84 29.10
N GLN A 152 -8.72 -9.51 29.95
CA GLN A 152 -8.65 -8.32 30.80
C GLN A 152 -7.38 -8.34 31.67
N SER A 153 -6.93 -9.53 32.06
CA SER A 153 -5.74 -9.77 32.87
C SER A 153 -4.42 -9.76 32.10
N GLU A 154 -4.40 -9.68 30.77
CA GLU A 154 -3.16 -9.69 29.97
C GLU A 154 -2.57 -8.26 29.88
N PRO A 155 -1.48 -7.94 30.60
CA PRO A 155 -0.86 -6.63 30.53
C PRO A 155 -0.15 -6.44 29.18
N LEU A 156 -0.32 -5.26 28.57
CA LEU A 156 0.47 -4.85 27.42
C LEU A 156 1.54 -3.86 27.88
N SER A 157 2.80 -4.25 27.72
CA SER A 157 3.95 -3.37 27.98
C SER A 157 4.44 -2.77 26.66
N PHE A 158 4.82 -1.51 26.70
CA PHE A 158 5.34 -0.77 25.55
C PHE A 158 6.81 -0.39 25.78
N PRO A 159 7.68 -0.49 24.76
CA PRO A 159 7.40 -1.03 23.42
C PRO A 159 7.11 -2.54 23.44
N ILE A 160 6.09 -2.97 22.68
CA ILE A 160 5.76 -4.40 22.54
C ILE A 160 6.86 -5.04 21.69
N SER A 161 7.37 -6.22 22.08
CA SER A 161 8.34 -6.97 21.26
C SER A 161 7.75 -7.40 19.90
N PHE A 162 8.58 -7.68 18.90
CA PHE A 162 8.07 -8.14 17.60
C PHE A 162 7.29 -9.44 17.73
N ASP A 163 7.81 -10.43 18.47
CA ASP A 163 7.12 -11.71 18.66
C ASP A 163 5.79 -11.53 19.37
N SER A 164 5.74 -10.74 20.46
CA SER A 164 4.48 -10.46 21.16
C SER A 164 3.49 -9.71 20.27
N TRP A 165 3.96 -8.72 19.49
CA TRP A 165 3.10 -7.99 18.54
C TRP A 165 2.53 -8.95 17.48
N LEU A 166 3.37 -9.79 16.89
CA LEU A 166 2.96 -10.75 15.87
C LEU A 166 1.96 -11.75 16.45
N ASP A 167 2.27 -12.36 17.60
CA ASP A 167 1.40 -13.33 18.28
C ASP A 167 0.01 -12.71 18.55
N ILE A 168 -0.05 -11.45 18.99
CA ILE A 168 -1.32 -10.74 19.19
C ILE A 168 -2.08 -10.56 17.87
N ASN A 169 -1.40 -10.15 16.79
CA ASN A 169 -2.05 -9.95 15.48
C ASN A 169 -2.55 -11.29 14.89
N MET A 170 -1.84 -12.39 15.15
CA MET A 170 -2.18 -13.73 14.66
C MET A 170 -3.42 -14.31 15.34
N ARG A 171 -3.75 -13.92 16.57
CA ARG A 171 -4.98 -14.35 17.27
C ARG A 171 -6.26 -13.92 16.54
N THR A 172 -6.20 -12.81 15.80
CA THR A 172 -7.28 -12.32 14.93
C THR A 172 -6.71 -11.93 13.59
N ILE A 173 -6.15 -12.93 12.92
CA ILE A 173 -5.50 -12.81 11.62
C ILE A 173 -6.38 -12.05 10.62
N ASP A 174 -7.68 -12.37 10.58
CA ASP A 174 -8.70 -11.81 9.68
C ASP A 174 -8.96 -10.31 9.88
N ARG A 175 -8.55 -9.73 11.01
CA ARG A 175 -8.78 -8.32 11.35
C ARG A 175 -7.51 -7.48 11.41
N ASN A 176 -6.35 -8.11 11.22
CA ASN A 176 -5.06 -7.49 11.42
C ASN A 176 -4.19 -7.57 10.16
N LEU A 177 -3.00 -6.99 10.23
CA LEU A 177 -2.08 -6.93 9.08
C LEU A 177 -1.82 -8.31 8.48
N PRO A 178 -1.57 -9.38 9.25
CA PRO A 178 -1.26 -10.68 8.66
C PRO A 178 -2.36 -11.24 7.75
N GLY A 179 -3.64 -10.95 8.01
CA GLY A 179 -4.75 -11.43 7.18
C GLY A 179 -4.88 -10.73 5.84
N ILE A 180 -4.38 -9.50 5.71
CA ILE A 180 -4.38 -8.81 4.40
C ILE A 180 -3.18 -9.19 3.53
N LEU A 181 -2.18 -9.91 4.06
CA LEU A 181 -0.97 -10.30 3.30
C LEU A 181 -1.09 -11.59 2.48
N TYR A 182 -2.29 -12.17 2.41
CA TYR A 182 -2.61 -13.28 1.50
C TYR A 182 -2.78 -12.76 0.06
N TYR A 183 -1.66 -12.40 -0.59
CA TYR A 183 -1.68 -11.73 -1.90
C TYR A 183 -2.37 -12.53 -3.01
N GLY A 184 -2.34 -13.86 -2.95
CA GLY A 184 -3.07 -14.72 -3.88
C GLY A 184 -4.60 -14.63 -3.76
N GLU A 185 -5.12 -14.23 -2.59
CA GLU A 185 -6.56 -14.00 -2.42
C GLU A 185 -6.95 -12.62 -2.97
N VAL A 186 -6.08 -11.62 -2.83
CA VAL A 186 -6.26 -10.31 -3.50
C VAL A 186 -6.26 -10.47 -5.02
N ASP A 187 -5.33 -11.26 -5.56
CA ASP A 187 -5.30 -11.61 -6.98
C ASP A 187 -6.60 -12.30 -7.44
N LEU A 188 -7.08 -13.28 -6.69
CA LEU A 188 -8.34 -13.96 -7.00
C LEU A 188 -9.54 -12.98 -7.01
N ILE A 189 -9.61 -12.09 -6.02
CA ILE A 189 -10.66 -11.06 -5.95
C ILE A 189 -10.58 -10.14 -7.17
N LEU A 190 -9.38 -9.71 -7.57
CA LEU A 190 -9.20 -8.87 -8.76
C LEU A 190 -9.61 -9.61 -10.03
N GLN A 191 -9.20 -10.86 -10.22
CA GLN A 191 -9.60 -11.68 -11.38
C GLN A 191 -11.11 -11.87 -11.50
N ASN A 192 -11.81 -11.96 -10.37
CA ASN A 192 -13.27 -12.12 -10.36
C ASN A 192 -14.03 -10.84 -10.75
N ASN A 193 -13.37 -9.67 -10.64
CA ASN A 193 -14.02 -8.36 -10.78
C ASN A 193 -13.48 -7.53 -11.96
N PHE A 194 -12.28 -7.82 -12.44
CA PHE A 194 -11.55 -7.05 -13.46
C PHE A 194 -10.93 -7.98 -14.51
N SER A 195 -10.70 -7.47 -15.72
CA SER A 195 -9.91 -8.22 -16.69
C SER A 195 -8.44 -8.27 -16.28
N SER A 196 -7.70 -9.27 -16.75
CA SER A 196 -6.25 -9.38 -16.48
C SER A 196 -5.43 -8.21 -17.04
N GLU A 197 -5.99 -7.41 -17.94
CA GLU A 197 -5.38 -6.22 -18.52
C GLU A 197 -5.58 -4.96 -17.65
N ASP A 198 -6.61 -5.01 -16.81
CA ASP A 198 -7.04 -3.91 -15.96
C ASP A 198 -6.23 -3.82 -14.67
N PHE A 199 -5.48 -4.84 -14.26
CA PHE A 199 -4.65 -4.74 -13.07
C PHE A 199 -3.25 -5.31 -13.24
N LYS A 200 -2.32 -4.79 -12.42
CA LYS A 200 -0.94 -5.24 -12.40
C LYS A 200 -0.33 -5.14 -11.01
N PHE A 201 0.42 -6.18 -10.64
CA PHE A 201 1.24 -6.19 -9.44
C PHE A 201 2.64 -5.64 -9.71
N PHE A 202 3.14 -4.85 -8.77
CA PHE A 202 4.47 -4.26 -8.77
C PHE A 202 5.20 -4.70 -7.49
N LEU A 203 6.43 -5.18 -7.63
CA LEU A 203 7.22 -5.65 -6.49
C LEU A 203 8.11 -4.53 -5.98
N TYR A 204 8.08 -4.28 -4.68
CA TYR A 204 8.96 -3.33 -4.00
C TYR A 204 10.43 -3.70 -4.20
N GLU A 205 10.73 -5.00 -4.24
CA GLU A 205 12.09 -5.50 -4.44
C GLU A 205 12.60 -5.19 -5.85
N GLU A 206 11.74 -5.18 -6.87
CA GLU A 206 12.12 -4.70 -8.21
C GLU A 206 12.42 -3.20 -8.18
N MET A 207 11.61 -2.41 -7.47
CA MET A 207 11.90 -0.98 -7.26
C MET A 207 13.26 -0.76 -6.56
N ARG A 208 13.63 -1.64 -5.62
CA ARG A 208 14.89 -1.54 -4.88
C ARG A 208 16.10 -2.03 -5.68
N ASP A 209 15.95 -3.17 -6.36
CA ASP A 209 17.06 -3.94 -6.92
C ASP A 209 17.23 -3.75 -8.43
N ASP A 210 16.17 -3.35 -9.14
CA ASP A 210 16.14 -3.15 -10.59
C ASP A 210 15.24 -1.95 -10.95
N PHE A 211 15.63 -0.78 -10.42
CA PHE A 211 14.81 0.43 -10.46
C PHE A 211 14.44 0.88 -11.88
N GLU A 212 15.33 0.67 -12.85
CA GLU A 212 15.09 1.04 -14.25
C GLU A 212 13.99 0.16 -14.87
N ALA A 213 14.05 -1.16 -14.64
CA ALA A 213 13.00 -2.08 -15.07
C ALA A 213 11.65 -1.73 -14.41
N TYR A 214 11.67 -1.45 -13.10
CA TYR A 214 10.47 -1.04 -12.36
C TYR A 214 9.84 0.23 -12.98
N VAL A 215 10.62 1.28 -13.18
CA VAL A 215 10.12 2.55 -13.76
C VAL A 215 9.63 2.35 -15.18
N GLY A 216 10.33 1.58 -16.02
CA GLY A 216 9.88 1.28 -17.38
C GLY A 216 8.57 0.48 -17.41
N SER A 217 8.44 -0.50 -16.51
CA SER A 217 7.24 -1.34 -16.33
C SER A 217 6.03 -0.52 -15.86
N LEU A 218 6.25 0.40 -14.91
CA LEU A 218 5.24 1.31 -14.39
C LEU A 218 4.78 2.33 -15.44
N SER A 219 5.73 2.97 -16.12
CA SER A 219 5.46 3.98 -17.15
C SER A 219 4.68 3.40 -18.32
N ARG A 220 5.06 2.18 -18.77
CA ARG A 220 4.33 1.45 -19.80
C ARG A 220 2.91 1.11 -19.37
N PHE A 221 2.72 0.69 -18.11
CA PHE A 221 1.38 0.41 -17.59
C PHE A 221 0.50 1.65 -17.56
N LEU A 222 1.04 2.80 -17.14
CA LEU A 222 0.35 4.08 -17.09
C LEU A 222 0.15 4.74 -18.47
N GLY A 223 0.93 4.34 -19.47
CA GLY A 223 0.93 4.95 -20.80
C GLY A 223 1.64 6.32 -20.83
N ILE A 224 2.61 6.54 -19.94
CA ILE A 224 3.38 7.79 -19.82
C ILE A 224 4.84 7.60 -20.27
N ASP A 225 5.55 8.72 -20.45
CA ASP A 225 6.96 8.72 -20.85
C ASP A 225 7.88 8.14 -19.77
N ALA A 226 8.61 7.07 -20.15
CA ALA A 226 9.49 6.34 -19.23
C ALA A 226 10.77 7.11 -18.88
N ALA A 227 11.32 7.87 -19.83
CA ALA A 227 12.56 8.63 -19.60
C ALA A 227 12.31 9.78 -18.61
N MET A 228 11.18 10.48 -18.76
CA MET A 228 10.74 11.51 -17.84
C MET A 228 10.42 10.96 -16.46
N SER A 229 9.73 9.81 -16.40
CA SER A 229 9.48 9.11 -15.14
C SER A 229 10.79 8.75 -14.43
N TRP A 230 11.78 8.26 -15.16
CA TRP A 230 13.13 8.00 -14.64
C TRP A 230 13.80 9.27 -14.11
N ASP A 231 13.78 10.36 -14.87
CA ASP A 231 14.42 11.62 -14.45
C ASP A 231 13.78 12.22 -13.19
N ILE A 232 12.47 12.09 -13.02
CA ILE A 232 11.75 12.53 -11.82
C ILE A 232 12.12 11.68 -10.61
N LEU A 233 12.25 10.35 -10.80
CA LEU A 233 12.39 9.38 -9.72
C LEU A 233 13.84 9.05 -9.35
N ARG A 234 14.81 9.19 -10.27
CA ARG A 234 16.21 8.84 -10.02
C ARG A 234 16.78 9.62 -8.83
N GLY A 235 17.41 8.91 -7.90
CA GLY A 235 17.94 9.49 -6.68
C GLY A 235 16.89 9.96 -5.66
N ARG A 236 15.59 9.68 -5.88
CA ARG A 236 14.52 9.93 -4.91
C ARG A 236 14.23 8.65 -4.15
N HIS A 237 14.37 8.70 -2.83
CA HIS A 237 14.01 7.59 -1.96
C HIS A 237 13.41 8.15 -0.67
N GLU A 238 12.11 8.04 -0.53
CA GLU A 238 11.43 8.41 0.72
C GLU A 238 11.56 7.26 1.73
N ASN A 239 11.91 7.60 2.96
CA ASN A 239 12.12 6.65 4.06
C ASN A 239 13.06 5.48 3.68
N PRO A 240 14.34 5.77 3.35
CA PRO A 240 15.26 4.72 2.96
C PRO A 240 15.29 3.64 4.03
N SER A 241 14.95 2.41 3.62
CA SER A 241 15.12 1.23 4.47
C SER A 241 16.59 1.16 4.89
N THR A 242 16.88 1.38 6.18
CA THR A 242 18.24 1.32 6.75
C THR A 242 18.78 -0.10 6.92
N LEU A 243 18.16 -1.09 6.26
CA LEU A 243 18.62 -2.47 6.24
C LEU A 243 19.70 -2.66 5.16
N GLN A 244 20.97 -2.69 5.56
CA GLN A 244 22.05 -3.30 4.77
C GLN A 244 22.62 -4.50 5.55
N ASN A 245 22.66 -5.68 4.94
CA ASN A 245 23.36 -6.87 5.46
C ASN A 245 22.97 -7.32 6.89
N GLY A 246 21.69 -7.24 7.27
CA GLY A 246 21.21 -7.72 8.57
C GLY A 246 21.72 -6.91 9.78
N GLN A 247 22.36 -5.76 9.55
CA GLN A 247 22.71 -4.78 10.57
C GLN A 247 22.19 -3.40 10.16
N ILE A 248 21.69 -2.64 11.12
CA ILE A 248 21.18 -1.29 10.89
C ILE A 248 22.24 -0.31 11.39
N LEU A 249 22.67 0.60 10.52
CA LEU A 249 23.36 1.82 10.93
C LEU A 249 22.31 2.92 11.15
N ASP A 250 22.46 3.61 12.29
CA ASP A 250 21.54 4.63 12.80
C ASP A 250 21.29 5.74 11.75
N GLY A 251 20.08 5.73 11.19
CA GLY A 251 19.63 6.73 10.23
C GLY A 251 18.63 7.65 10.91
N ARG A 252 19.10 8.82 11.36
CA ARG A 252 18.28 9.93 11.85
C ARG A 252 17.37 10.45 10.74
N GLY A 253 16.27 9.76 10.48
CA GLY A 253 15.09 10.34 9.87
C GLY A 253 14.24 10.90 10.99
N GLU A 254 14.19 12.23 11.15
CA GLU A 254 13.21 12.89 11.99
C GLU A 254 11.80 12.63 11.41
N SER A 255 11.24 11.46 11.66
CA SER A 255 9.81 11.27 11.56
C SER A 255 9.19 12.11 12.67
N ARG A 256 8.80 13.35 12.34
CA ARG A 256 7.84 14.14 13.14
C ARG A 256 6.50 13.40 13.11
N LEU A 257 6.42 12.31 13.88
CA LEU A 257 5.14 11.83 14.37
C LEU A 257 4.56 13.01 15.16
N TYR A 258 3.40 13.50 14.75
CA TYR A 258 2.54 14.34 15.57
C TYR A 258 2.06 13.50 16.75
N LEU A 259 2.97 13.24 17.68
CA LEU A 259 2.66 12.69 18.98
C LEU A 259 1.96 13.80 19.76
N SER A 260 0.82 13.47 20.36
CA SER A 260 0.18 14.28 21.39
C SER A 260 1.24 14.80 22.38
N PRO A 261 1.09 16.03 22.94
CA PRO A 261 2.01 16.59 23.93
C PRO A 261 2.34 15.64 25.10
N VAL A 262 1.47 14.66 25.37
CA VAL A 262 1.63 13.64 26.42
C VAL A 262 2.81 12.68 26.16
N LEU A 263 3.33 12.57 24.94
CA LEU A 263 4.44 11.67 24.60
C LEU A 263 5.77 12.41 24.33
N ALA A 264 5.79 13.74 24.45
CA ALA A 264 6.98 14.56 24.17
C ALA A 264 8.11 14.39 25.22
N ASP A 265 7.80 13.87 26.41
CA ASP A 265 8.78 13.64 27.49
C ASP A 265 9.50 12.28 27.43
N ALA A 266 9.23 11.45 26.42
CA ALA A 266 9.98 10.21 26.20
C ALA A 266 11.34 10.47 25.52
N LYS A 267 12.22 11.26 26.16
CA LYS A 267 13.61 11.51 25.74
C LYS A 267 14.57 10.32 25.96
N HIS A 268 14.04 9.12 26.18
CA HIS A 268 14.81 7.89 26.28
C HIS A 268 14.24 6.81 25.35
N VAL A 269 14.50 6.93 24.04
CA VAL A 269 14.44 5.79 23.13
C VAL A 269 15.88 5.38 22.84
N ALA A 270 16.47 4.71 23.82
CA ALA A 270 17.74 4.03 23.65
C ALA A 270 17.52 2.74 22.82
N ALA A 271 18.38 2.58 21.80
CA ALA A 271 18.65 1.37 21.03
C ALA A 271 17.45 0.74 20.29
N ASP A 272 17.26 1.16 19.04
CA ASP A 272 16.65 0.33 17.98
C ASP A 272 17.64 -0.81 17.64
N ALA A 273 17.94 -1.66 18.63
CA ALA A 273 18.74 -2.85 18.45
C ALA A 273 18.08 -3.66 17.33
N SER A 274 18.85 -4.01 16.29
CA SER A 274 18.36 -4.73 15.12
C SER A 274 17.41 -5.85 15.55
N ILE A 275 16.13 -5.74 15.21
CA ILE A 275 15.16 -6.83 15.43
C ILE A 275 15.68 -8.01 14.62
N ARG A 276 16.28 -8.98 15.31
CA ARG A 276 16.72 -10.25 14.71
C ARG A 276 15.62 -11.25 14.94
N LEU A 277 14.92 -11.61 13.86
CA LEU A 277 13.92 -12.65 13.93
C LEU A 277 14.60 -14.00 14.12
N ASN A 278 14.02 -14.83 14.98
CA ASN A 278 14.38 -16.23 15.06
C ASN A 278 14.15 -16.90 13.69
N PRO A 279 15.14 -17.63 13.12
CA PRO A 279 14.95 -18.34 11.85
C PRO A 279 13.71 -19.23 11.81
N SER A 280 13.34 -19.87 12.93
CA SER A 280 12.12 -20.68 13.00
C SER A 280 10.86 -19.82 12.81
N ARG A 281 10.86 -18.60 13.34
CA ARG A 281 9.75 -17.65 13.20
C ARG A 281 9.65 -17.13 11.76
N VAL A 282 10.78 -16.85 11.12
CA VAL A 282 10.82 -16.50 9.69
C VAL A 282 10.24 -17.64 8.85
N ALA A 283 10.62 -18.88 9.13
CA ALA A 283 10.11 -20.06 8.43
C ALA A 283 8.59 -20.24 8.64
N GLU A 284 8.09 -20.00 9.85
CA GLU A 284 6.65 -20.06 10.17
C GLU A 284 5.86 -19.01 9.35
N ILE A 285 6.30 -17.75 9.35
CA ILE A 285 5.66 -16.67 8.56
C ILE A 285 5.67 -17.02 7.07
N ARG A 286 6.79 -17.54 6.56
CA ARG A 286 6.91 -17.95 5.17
C ARG A 286 5.99 -19.10 4.81
N ALA A 287 5.92 -20.12 5.66
CA ALA A 287 5.02 -21.25 5.48
C ALA A 287 3.55 -20.82 5.45
N LEU A 288 3.18 -19.81 6.26
CA LEU A 288 1.82 -19.27 6.31
C LEU A 288 1.36 -18.70 4.95
N TYR A 289 2.25 -18.08 4.19
CA TYR A 289 1.93 -17.39 2.94
C TYR A 289 2.31 -18.16 1.66
N ALA A 290 3.04 -19.27 1.78
CA ALA A 290 3.57 -20.06 0.66
C ALA A 290 2.50 -20.41 -0.39
N ASP A 291 1.38 -21.01 0.03
CA ASP A 291 0.27 -21.37 -0.86
C ASP A 291 -0.34 -20.16 -1.60
N SER A 292 -0.48 -19.03 -0.90
CA SER A 292 -1.02 -17.79 -1.46
C SER A 292 -0.08 -17.21 -2.51
N ASN A 293 1.22 -17.18 -2.21
CA ASN A 293 2.26 -16.74 -3.13
C ASN A 293 2.40 -17.67 -4.34
N ARG A 294 2.29 -18.99 -4.16
CA ARG A 294 2.26 -19.97 -5.27
C ARG A 294 1.15 -19.65 -6.26
N ARG A 295 -0.03 -19.30 -5.77
CA ARG A 295 -1.17 -18.92 -6.61
C ARG A 295 -0.85 -17.63 -7.39
N LEU A 296 -0.42 -16.60 -6.68
CA LEU A 296 -0.05 -15.32 -7.30
C LEU A 296 1.07 -15.48 -8.34
N ALA A 297 2.11 -16.27 -8.06
CA ALA A 297 3.22 -16.49 -8.99
C ALA A 297 2.77 -17.14 -10.31
N ARG A 298 1.84 -18.10 -10.24
CA ARG A 298 1.30 -18.81 -11.42
C ARG A 298 0.48 -17.89 -12.31
N HIS A 299 -0.38 -17.06 -11.72
CA HIS A 299 -1.32 -16.20 -12.46
C HIS A 299 -0.70 -14.86 -12.86
N GLY A 300 0.00 -14.19 -11.95
CA GLY A 300 0.57 -12.87 -12.16
C GLY A 300 1.89 -12.87 -12.95
N HIS A 301 2.43 -14.05 -13.30
CA HIS A 301 3.74 -14.22 -13.93
C HIS A 301 4.86 -13.46 -13.19
N LEU A 302 4.76 -13.39 -11.85
CA LEU A 302 5.70 -12.67 -11.01
C LEU A 302 6.84 -13.60 -10.59
N ALA A 303 8.08 -13.10 -10.70
CA ALA A 303 9.28 -13.79 -10.23
C ALA A 303 9.42 -13.70 -8.69
N LEU A 304 8.40 -14.13 -7.94
CA LEU A 304 8.36 -13.98 -6.48
C LEU A 304 9.56 -14.68 -5.79
N GLU A 305 9.94 -15.87 -6.24
CA GLU A 305 11.09 -16.62 -5.69
C GLU A 305 12.41 -15.85 -5.83
N ARG A 306 12.61 -15.12 -6.94
CA ARG A 306 13.81 -14.26 -7.15
C ARG A 306 13.97 -13.24 -6.04
N TYR A 307 12.86 -12.80 -5.45
CA TYR A 307 12.81 -11.77 -4.42
C TYR A 307 12.61 -12.33 -3.00
N GLY A 308 12.72 -13.65 -2.83
CA GLY A 308 12.74 -14.30 -1.51
C GLY A 308 11.36 -14.60 -0.90
N TYR A 309 10.29 -14.42 -1.68
CA TYR A 309 8.96 -14.86 -1.28
C TYR A 309 8.92 -16.40 -1.20
N ALA A 310 8.25 -16.92 -0.17
CA ALA A 310 8.01 -18.36 -0.06
C ALA A 310 6.97 -18.81 -1.08
N LEU A 311 7.23 -19.94 -1.74
CA LEU A 311 6.32 -20.63 -2.66
C LEU A 311 6.01 -22.02 -2.09
#